data_AF-A0A968A643-F1
#
_entry.id   AF-A0A968A643-F1
#
_cell.length_a   1.000
_cell.length_b   1.000
_cell.length_c   1.000
_cell.angle_alpha   90.00
_cell.angle_beta   90.00
_cell.angle_gamma   90.00
#
_symmetry.space_group_name_H-M   'P 1'
#
loop_
_entity.id
_entity.type
_entity.pdbx_description
1 polymer ?
#
loop_
_entity_poly.entity_id
_entity_poly.type
_entity_poly.pdbx_seq_one_letter_code
_entity_poly.pdbx_strand_id
1 'polypeptide(L)'
;DLYVWVMREMGLDVSNTGYFLYCDGDRFTESVFLQDDKALMEFKLTLIPYDADTSWVVPTLTEIKNTLLGHQCPEHSQECEYGLLLKSIDEFKTN
;
A
#
# COMPACT_ATOMS: atom_id res chain seq x y z
N ASP A 1 -4.72 -10.02 -1.41
CA ASP A 1 -5.68 -9.93 -2.53
C ASP A 1 -5.03 -10.03 -3.90
N LEU A 2 -4.39 -8.97 -4.42
CA LEU A 2 -3.88 -8.94 -5.79
C LEU A 2 -2.96 -10.12 -6.13
N TYR A 3 -1.94 -10.39 -5.31
CA TYR A 3 -1.03 -11.51 -5.55
C TYR A 3 -1.74 -12.87 -5.48
N VAL A 4 -2.69 -13.02 -4.57
CA VAL A 4 -3.51 -14.23 -4.46
C VAL A 4 -4.31 -14.42 -5.75
N TRP A 5 -4.94 -13.36 -6.26
CA TRP A 5 -5.63 -13.38 -7.55
C TRP A 5 -4.68 -13.75 -8.70
N VAL A 6 -3.54 -13.07 -8.85
CA VAL A 6 -2.57 -13.35 -9.93
C VAL A 6 -2.10 -14.80 -9.91
N MET A 7 -1.72 -15.33 -8.75
CA MET A 7 -1.25 -16.72 -8.65
C MET A 7 -2.35 -17.74 -8.98
N ARG A 8 -3.61 -17.45 -8.62
CA ARG A 8 -4.76 -18.28 -9.01
C ARG A 8 -5.01 -18.25 -10.52
N GLU A 9 -4.92 -17.09 -11.15
CA GLU A 9 -5.03 -16.97 -12.62
C GLU A 9 -3.89 -17.71 -13.34
N MET A 10 -2.74 -17.89 -12.69
CA MET A 10 -1.65 -18.74 -13.17
C MET A 10 -1.89 -20.25 -12.97
N GLY A 11 -3.04 -20.63 -12.39
CA GLY A 11 -3.42 -22.03 -12.14
C GLY A 11 -2.81 -22.64 -10.88
N LEU A 12 -2.27 -21.84 -9.95
CA LEU A 12 -1.66 -22.34 -8.73
C LEU A 12 -2.69 -22.61 -7.62
N ASP A 13 -2.40 -23.68 -6.88
CA ASP A 13 -2.91 -24.03 -5.54
C ASP A 13 -2.72 -22.92 -4.48
N VAL A 14 -3.65 -21.99 -4.25
CA VAL A 14 -3.43 -20.86 -3.31
C VAL A 14 -4.52 -20.72 -2.25
N SER A 15 -4.12 -20.85 -0.98
CA SER A 15 -4.93 -20.61 0.22
C SER A 15 -5.66 -19.26 0.20
N ASN A 16 -6.89 -19.23 0.72
CA ASN A 16 -7.62 -17.97 0.97
C ASN A 16 -6.99 -17.15 2.10
N THR A 17 -6.39 -17.80 3.10
CA THR A 17 -5.76 -17.12 4.22
C THR A 17 -4.29 -16.86 3.90
N GLY A 18 -3.92 -15.57 3.86
CA GLY A 18 -2.56 -15.07 3.89
C GLY A 18 -2.20 -14.51 5.26
N TYR A 19 -0.96 -14.05 5.41
CA TYR A 19 -0.49 -13.48 6.67
C TYR A 19 0.30 -12.21 6.45
N PHE A 20 0.07 -11.21 7.31
CA PHE A 20 0.98 -10.09 7.47
C PHE A 20 1.98 -10.42 8.58
N LEU A 21 3.26 -10.49 8.21
CA LEU A 21 4.34 -10.53 9.19
C LEU A 21 4.71 -9.09 9.55
N TYR A 22 4.42 -8.71 10.77
CA TYR A 22 4.73 -7.40 11.31
C TYR A 22 5.89 -7.50 12.29
N CYS A 23 6.84 -6.57 12.18
CA CYS A 23 8.03 -6.52 13.02
C CYS A 23 8.08 -5.15 13.72
N ASP A 24 7.84 -5.16 15.02
CA ASP A 24 7.85 -3.97 15.86
C ASP A 24 9.16 -3.88 16.64
N GLY A 25 9.79 -2.70 16.63
CA GLY A 25 10.83 -2.39 17.60
C GLY A 25 10.19 -2.29 18.99
N ASP A 26 10.45 -3.27 19.84
CA ASP A 26 9.86 -3.33 21.17
C ASP A 26 10.65 -2.41 22.10
N ARG A 27 10.00 -1.31 22.48
CA ARG A 27 10.55 -0.28 23.38
C ARG A 27 10.15 -0.50 24.84
N PHE A 28 9.30 -1.49 25.10
CA PHE A 28 8.73 -1.77 26.42
C PHE A 28 9.24 -3.10 26.99
N THR A 29 10.38 -3.57 26.49
CA THR A 29 11.04 -4.79 26.96
C THR A 29 11.71 -4.56 28.31
N GLU A 30 11.88 -5.63 29.08
CA GLU A 30 12.66 -5.58 30.32
C GLU A 30 14.14 -5.28 30.07
N SER A 31 14.62 -5.56 28.85
CA SER A 31 15.98 -5.24 28.41
C SER A 31 16.22 -3.73 28.31
N VAL A 32 17.28 -3.25 28.96
CA VAL A 32 17.71 -1.86 28.89
C VAL A 32 18.30 -1.57 27.52
N PHE A 33 17.75 -0.55 26.83
CA PHE A 33 18.16 -0.17 25.48
C PHE A 33 19.63 0.28 25.40
N LEU A 34 20.12 1.09 26.34
CA LEU A 34 21.52 1.50 26.42
C LEU A 34 22.24 0.74 27.53
N GLN A 35 23.35 0.11 27.18
CA GLN A 35 24.30 -0.54 28.08
C GLN A 35 25.64 0.23 28.01
N ASP A 36 26.58 -0.07 28.90
CA ASP A 36 27.83 0.70 29.04
C ASP A 36 28.66 0.80 27.76
N ASP A 37 28.63 -0.23 26.90
CA ASP A 37 29.42 -0.33 25.67
C ASP A 37 28.60 -0.59 24.39
N LYS A 38 27.28 -0.77 24.51
CA LYS A 38 26.41 -1.14 23.38
C LYS A 38 24.96 -0.71 23.58
N ALA A 39 24.20 -0.69 22.48
CA ALA A 39 22.74 -0.55 22.52
C ALA A 39 22.07 -1.88 22.12
N LEU A 40 20.95 -2.21 22.74
CA LEU A 40 20.15 -3.41 22.46
C LEU A 40 18.72 -2.98 22.10
N MET A 41 18.25 -3.38 20.91
CA MET A 41 16.87 -3.20 20.48
C MET A 41 16.26 -4.57 20.21
N GLU A 42 15.17 -4.86 20.91
CA GLU A 42 14.42 -6.08 20.71
C GLU A 42 13.34 -5.86 19.64
N PHE A 43 13.04 -6.92 18.91
CA PHE A 43 12.02 -6.89 17.86
C PHE A 43 10.96 -7.94 18.15
N LYS A 44 9.71 -7.51 18.23
CA LYS A 44 8.57 -8.38 18.37
C LYS A 44 7.99 -8.70 17.00
N LEU A 45 7.90 -9.99 16.69
CA LEU A 45 7.26 -10.48 15.47
C LEU A 45 5.81 -10.85 15.76
N THR A 46 4.90 -10.31 14.96
CA THR A 46 3.47 -10.63 15.01
C THR A 46 3.03 -11.16 13.65
N LEU A 47 2.40 -12.33 13.63
CA LEU A 47 1.82 -12.90 12.42
C LEU A 47 0.30 -12.73 12.46
N ILE A 48 -0.23 -11.90 11.57
CA ILE A 48 -1.65 -11.52 11.55
C ILE A 48 -2.32 -12.26 10.39
N PRO A 49 -3.30 -13.16 10.65
CA PRO A 49 -4.04 -13.83 9.59
C PRO A 49 -4.93 -12.83 8.85
N TYR A 50 -5.04 -13.01 7.54
CA TYR A 50 -5.85 -12.18 6.66
C TYR A 50 -6.47 -13.03 5.57
N ASP A 51 -7.80 -13.00 5.47
CA ASP A 51 -8.52 -13.68 4.41
C ASP A 51 -8.59 -12.79 3.17
N ALA A 52 -8.04 -13.27 2.07
CA ALA A 52 -7.93 -12.52 0.84
C ALA A 52 -9.29 -12.38 0.15
N ASP A 53 -9.64 -11.14 -0.23
CA ASP A 53 -10.80 -10.82 -1.05
C ASP A 53 -10.35 -10.39 -2.45
N THR A 54 -10.64 -11.20 -3.46
CA THR A 54 -10.27 -10.90 -4.85
C THR A 54 -11.43 -10.28 -5.65
N SER A 55 -12.58 -10.03 -5.03
CA SER A 55 -13.80 -9.56 -5.71
C SER A 55 -13.64 -8.20 -6.38
N TRP A 56 -12.80 -7.34 -5.81
CA TRP A 56 -12.55 -5.99 -6.32
C TRP A 56 -11.59 -5.95 -7.52
N VAL A 57 -10.75 -6.99 -7.71
CA VAL A 57 -9.61 -6.94 -8.64
C VAL A 57 -10.06 -6.75 -10.09
N VAL A 58 -10.98 -7.59 -10.58
CA VAL A 58 -11.44 -7.55 -11.98
C VAL A 58 -12.22 -6.26 -12.30
N PRO A 59 -13.18 -5.80 -11.47
CA PRO A 59 -13.80 -4.49 -11.65
C PRO A 59 -12.78 -3.35 -11.74
N THR A 60 -11.83 -3.28 -10.81
CA THR A 60 -10.81 -2.22 -10.79
C THR A 60 -9.88 -2.28 -12.01
N LEU A 61 -9.47 -3.48 -12.45
CA LEU A 61 -8.68 -3.62 -13.69
C LEU A 61 -9.45 -3.11 -14.92
N THR A 62 -10.76 -3.33 -14.96
CA THR A 62 -11.62 -2.84 -16.05
C THR A 62 -11.68 -1.31 -16.04
N GLU A 63 -11.86 -0.69 -14.87
CA GLU A 63 -11.85 0.77 -14.71
C GLU A 63 -10.51 1.40 -15.08
N ILE A 64 -9.40 0.79 -14.64
CA ILE A 64 -8.04 1.22 -15.01
C ILE A 64 -7.87 1.20 -16.53
N LYS A 65 -8.25 0.09 -17.17
CA LYS A 65 -8.14 -0.04 -18.63
C LYS A 65 -8.96 1.02 -19.36
N ASN A 66 -10.20 1.25 -18.94
CA ASN A 66 -11.07 2.26 -19.52
C ASN A 66 -10.49 3.68 -19.37
N THR A 67 -9.88 3.96 -18.22
CA THR A 67 -9.25 5.26 -17.94
C THR A 67 -8.00 5.46 -18.80
N LEU A 68 -7.12 4.46 -18.89
CA LEU A 68 -5.86 4.54 -19.65
C LEU A 68 -6.07 4.62 -21.16
N LEU A 69 -7.09 3.92 -21.67
CA LEU A 69 -7.41 3.90 -23.11
C LEU A 69 -8.44 4.95 -23.51
N GLY A 70 -8.92 5.74 -22.55
CA GLY A 70 -9.86 6.83 -22.79
C GLY A 70 -9.23 7.94 -23.62
N HIS A 71 -10.06 8.62 -24.43
CA HIS A 71 -9.60 9.76 -25.23
C HIS A 71 -9.42 11.04 -24.40
N GLN A 72 -9.99 11.09 -23.21
CA GLN A 72 -9.95 12.24 -22.32
C GLN A 72 -9.09 11.93 -21.09
N CYS A 73 -8.16 12.84 -20.80
CA CYS A 73 -7.38 12.79 -19.57
C CYS A 73 -8.33 13.00 -18.37
N PRO A 74 -8.28 12.15 -17.32
CA PRO A 74 -9.09 12.35 -16.13
C PRO A 74 -8.64 13.61 -15.38
N GLU A 75 -9.57 14.19 -14.63
CA GLU A 75 -9.28 15.29 -13.71
C GLU A 75 -8.39 14.83 -12.57
N HIS A 76 -7.57 15.75 -12.06
CA HIS A 76 -6.78 15.50 -10.86
C HIS A 76 -7.67 15.26 -9.64
N SER A 77 -7.29 14.30 -8.79
CA SER A 77 -7.87 14.16 -7.45
C SER A 77 -7.69 15.47 -6.65
N GLN A 78 -8.61 15.74 -5.72
CA GLN A 78 -8.52 16.89 -4.80
C GLN A 78 -7.24 16.86 -3.96
N GLU A 79 -6.70 15.67 -3.71
CA GLU A 79 -5.47 15.44 -2.94
C GLU A 79 -4.23 15.30 -3.83
N CYS A 80 -4.36 15.51 -5.15
CA CYS A 80 -3.24 15.39 -6.06
C CYS A 80 -2.29 16.60 -5.95
N GLU A 81 -1.13 16.40 -5.36
CA GLU A 81 -0.10 17.45 -5.17
C GLU A 81 0.27 18.16 -6.48
N TYR A 82 0.41 17.42 -7.59
CA TYR A 82 0.69 18.00 -8.90
C TYR A 82 -0.47 18.84 -9.43
N GLY A 83 -1.71 18.38 -9.25
CA GLY A 83 -2.89 19.14 -9.66
C GLY A 83 -3.04 20.43 -8.87
N LEU A 84 -2.74 20.40 -7.56
CA LEU A 84 -2.71 21.58 -6.70
C LEU A 84 -1.59 22.55 -7.12
N LEU A 85 -0.40 22.05 -7.41
CA LEU A 85 0.72 22.85 -7.91
C LEU A 85 0.36 23.55 -9.23
N LEU A 86 -0.17 22.82 -10.22
CA LEU A 86 -0.54 23.39 -11.52
C LEU A 86 -1.58 24.50 -11.37
N LYS A 87 -2.62 24.28 -10.55
CA LYS A 87 -3.62 25.31 -10.22
C LYS A 87 -2.98 26.56 -9.61
N SER A 88 -2.08 26.39 -8.65
CA SER A 88 -1.39 27.54 -8.01
C SER A 88 -0.53 28.35 -8.99
N ILE A 89 0.10 27.69 -9.96
CA ILE A 89 0.91 28.36 -11.00
C ILE A 89 0.02 29.17 -11.94
N ASP A 90 -1.13 28.61 -12.34
CA ASP A 90 -2.07 29.30 -13.24
C ASP A 90 -2.71 30.51 -12.55
N GLU A 91 -3.08 30.39 -11.27
CA GLU A 91 -3.56 31.52 -10.46
C GLU A 91 -2.52 32.65 -10.35
N PHE A 92 -1.24 32.31 -10.19
CA PHE A 92 -0.16 33.30 -10.10
C PHE A 92 0.06 34.08 -11.41
N LYS A 93 -0.09 33.42 -12.57
CA LYS A 93 0.09 34.07 -13.89
C LYS A 93 -1.05 35.02 -14.29
N THR A 94 -2.21 34.89 -13.62
CA THR A 94 -3.42 35.65 -13.98
C THR A 94 -3.53 36.96 -13.18
N ASN A 95 -2.64 37.18 -12.20
CA ASN A 95 -2.41 38.45 -11.50
C ASN A 95 -1.23 39.22 -12.11
#